data_AF-A0A0Q4Q031-F1
#
_entry.id   AF-A0A0Q4Q031-F1
#
_cell.length_a   1.000
_cell.length_b   1.000
_cell.length_c   1.000
_cell.angle_alpha   90.00
_cell.angle_beta   90.00
_cell.angle_gamma   90.00
#
_symmetry.space_group_name_H-M   'P 1'
#
loop_
_entity.id
_entity.type
_entity.pdbx_description
1 polymer ?
#
loop_
_entity_poly.entity_id
_entity_poly.type
_entity_poly.pdbx_seq_one_letter_code
_entity_poly.pdbx_strand_id
1 'polypeptide(L)'
;MKFSRRSLMGSSLIAGAAACTPRTGSSPVAAGSALPAPWGATPSPRQLKWHDRRQYGFIHFSINTFTDKEWGYGDEDPKLFDPTDFDPDQIVAAAKAGELTGLILTAKHHDGFCLWPTMLTEHCIRNSPYKQGKGDIVGELAAACRRGGINFGVYLSPWDRNRADYGTPSYITYYRAQLTELCTRYGNLFEVWFDGANGGDGYYGGARETRKIDAVQYYNWPSIVKLVHDLQPDACTFDPLGADIRWVGNEDGHAADPCWPTMPNEPYDQAKGNTGVRGAELWWPAETNVSIRPGWFYHADEDAQVKLSSKIMEMYDNSVGHGTTFHLNLPPDRRGRIHDRDVASLTAFGNALRATFANNQADGAVATASADLSGNSARNVNDGRPDTFWLAPPEAKNASIILDLPPGRSFDTVRLQEWLPLGLRVTRFAIDVSDGGDRWTTVAEKDMVGPQRLVRLPAPISPRRVRFRTVAADAGPAIREFALFRSVAPVDLPPLKVTDASIVDRAGWKVTAASAPGGEAILDASPRTAWTSPAPATLTIDMGRSETLAGFTLTPTRHVDPNAAPPMKYRVETSTDSRTWVSGGEGEFPNINYARATQRLPFPKARAARYLRFAFPQPAVPAPAIAVAEIGAFR
;
A
#
# COMPACT_ATOMS: atom_id res chain seq x y z
N MET A 1 32.13 -74.04 -7.49
CA MET A 1 31.20 -72.89 -7.53
C MET A 1 30.62 -72.73 -8.93
N LYS A 2 29.38 -72.25 -9.08
CA LYS A 2 28.64 -72.05 -10.36
C LYS A 2 27.86 -70.74 -10.26
N PHE A 3 28.00 -69.77 -11.16
CA PHE A 3 27.50 -69.65 -12.55
C PHE A 3 26.05 -69.11 -12.65
N SER A 4 25.71 -68.54 -13.81
CA SER A 4 24.57 -67.64 -14.04
C SER A 4 23.78 -68.00 -15.31
N ARG A 5 22.60 -67.37 -15.48
CA ARG A 5 21.68 -67.31 -16.64
C ARG A 5 20.61 -68.42 -16.84
N ARG A 6 19.43 -67.90 -17.23
CA ARG A 6 18.37 -68.42 -18.15
C ARG A 6 17.36 -69.49 -17.68
N SER A 7 16.10 -69.05 -17.68
CA SER A 7 14.87 -69.59 -18.30
C SER A 7 14.74 -71.07 -18.68
N LEU A 8 13.53 -71.62 -18.45
CA LEU A 8 12.94 -72.69 -19.25
C LEU A 8 11.39 -72.58 -19.26
N MET A 9 10.75 -73.19 -20.27
CA MET A 9 9.30 -73.15 -20.56
C MET A 9 8.65 -74.54 -20.45
N GLY A 10 7.32 -74.59 -20.36
CA GLY A 10 6.51 -75.77 -20.67
C GLY A 10 5.14 -75.79 -19.97
N SER A 11 3.98 -76.09 -20.56
CA SER A 11 3.41 -75.99 -21.92
C SER A 11 2.19 -76.93 -22.00
N SER A 12 1.08 -76.51 -22.64
CA SER A 12 -0.13 -77.32 -22.94
C SER A 12 -0.91 -77.84 -21.72
N LEU A 13 -2.19 -78.22 -21.78
CA LEU A 13 -3.31 -78.03 -22.75
C LEU A 13 -4.59 -77.77 -21.88
N ILE A 14 -5.88 -77.87 -22.23
CA ILE A 14 -6.69 -78.49 -23.31
C ILE A 14 -7.78 -77.46 -23.74
N ALA A 15 -8.48 -77.72 -24.86
CA ALA A 15 -9.70 -77.01 -25.29
C ALA A 15 -10.87 -77.12 -24.27
N GLY A 16 -11.95 -76.34 -24.33
CA GLY A 16 -12.37 -75.36 -25.33
C GLY A 16 -13.74 -75.71 -25.92
N ALA A 17 -14.77 -74.95 -25.54
CA ALA A 17 -16.16 -75.00 -26.05
C ALA A 17 -16.77 -73.59 -26.00
N ALA A 18 -17.84 -73.33 -26.75
CA ALA A 18 -18.23 -71.95 -27.12
C ALA A 18 -19.71 -71.61 -26.88
N ALA A 19 -19.99 -70.30 -27.03
CA ALA A 19 -21.26 -69.64 -27.34
C ALA A 19 -22.14 -69.07 -26.19
N CYS A 20 -22.84 -67.99 -26.57
CA CYS A 20 -23.92 -67.26 -25.91
C CYS A 20 -23.56 -66.31 -24.74
N THR A 21 -24.23 -65.14 -24.75
CA THR A 21 -24.00 -63.97 -23.87
C THR A 21 -24.91 -64.01 -22.64
N PRO A 22 -24.61 -63.22 -21.59
CA PRO A 22 -25.41 -61.99 -21.39
C PRO A 22 -24.73 -60.79 -20.69
N ARG A 23 -25.36 -59.61 -20.86
CA ARG A 23 -25.44 -58.45 -19.95
C ARG A 23 -24.18 -57.85 -19.29
N THR A 24 -23.75 -56.72 -19.84
CA THR A 24 -23.72 -55.38 -19.17
C THR A 24 -23.65 -55.34 -17.63
N GLY A 25 -22.54 -54.82 -17.06
CA GLY A 25 -22.44 -54.68 -15.60
C GLY A 25 -21.27 -53.87 -15.02
N SER A 26 -20.55 -53.06 -15.79
CA SER A 26 -19.44 -52.24 -15.29
C SER A 26 -19.71 -50.75 -15.46
N SER A 27 -20.18 -50.09 -14.39
CA SER A 27 -20.23 -48.62 -14.35
C SER A 27 -18.81 -48.05 -14.53
N PRO A 28 -18.59 -47.04 -15.40
CA PRO A 28 -17.32 -46.35 -15.42
C PRO A 28 -17.11 -45.65 -14.08
N VAL A 29 -15.93 -45.78 -13.49
CA VAL A 29 -15.51 -44.93 -12.38
C VAL A 29 -15.60 -43.48 -12.88
N ALA A 30 -16.38 -42.65 -12.19
CA ALA A 30 -16.59 -41.27 -12.61
C ALA A 30 -15.25 -40.53 -12.60
N ALA A 31 -14.75 -40.20 -13.79
CA ALA A 31 -13.65 -39.25 -13.93
C ALA A 31 -14.10 -37.93 -13.28
N GLY A 32 -13.27 -37.39 -12.38
CA GLY A 32 -13.54 -36.08 -11.79
C GLY A 32 -13.72 -35.06 -12.91
N SER A 33 -14.83 -34.33 -12.91
CA SER A 33 -15.14 -33.36 -13.96
C SER A 33 -14.02 -32.33 -14.04
N ALA A 34 -13.36 -32.26 -15.19
CA ALA A 34 -12.32 -31.26 -15.44
C ALA A 34 -12.87 -29.85 -15.14
N LEU A 35 -12.04 -29.01 -14.52
CA LEU A 35 -12.44 -27.64 -14.21
C LEU A 35 -12.82 -26.90 -15.50
N PRO A 36 -13.84 -26.03 -15.46
CA PRO A 36 -14.20 -25.21 -16.60
C PRO A 36 -13.07 -24.24 -16.94
N ALA A 37 -13.07 -23.73 -18.18
CA ALA A 37 -12.16 -22.65 -18.56
C ALA A 37 -12.29 -21.45 -17.57
N PRO A 38 -11.19 -20.74 -17.27
CA PRO A 38 -11.25 -19.48 -16.55
C PRO A 38 -12.10 -18.44 -17.29
N TRP A 39 -12.62 -17.46 -16.55
CA TRP A 39 -13.32 -16.32 -17.13
C TRP A 39 -12.40 -15.10 -17.18
N GLY A 40 -12.18 -14.54 -18.37
CA GLY A 40 -11.32 -13.38 -18.57
C GLY A 40 -9.85 -13.65 -18.20
N ALA A 41 -9.14 -12.59 -17.83
CA ALA A 41 -7.77 -12.69 -17.33
C ALA A 41 -7.70 -13.35 -15.94
N THR A 42 -6.54 -13.94 -15.63
CA THR A 42 -6.27 -14.63 -14.35
C THR A 42 -4.91 -14.21 -13.77
N PRO A 43 -4.73 -14.29 -12.43
CA PRO A 43 -3.43 -14.06 -11.82
C PRO A 43 -2.41 -15.13 -12.21
N SER A 44 -1.18 -14.70 -12.42
CA SER A 44 0.00 -15.56 -12.38
C SER A 44 0.24 -16.15 -10.97
N PRO A 45 1.05 -17.23 -10.83
CA PRO A 45 1.35 -17.81 -9.52
C PRO A 45 1.97 -16.84 -8.49
N ARG A 46 2.73 -15.82 -8.94
CA ARG A 46 3.27 -14.77 -8.07
C ARG A 46 2.18 -13.79 -7.61
N GLN A 47 1.26 -13.41 -8.51
CA GLN A 47 0.11 -12.57 -8.16
C GLN A 47 -0.89 -13.29 -7.23
N LEU A 48 -1.00 -14.62 -7.32
CA LEU A 48 -1.75 -15.43 -6.32
C LEU A 48 -1.11 -15.35 -4.93
N LYS A 49 0.21 -15.60 -4.83
CA LYS A 49 0.98 -15.44 -3.57
C LYS A 49 0.88 -14.02 -3.00
N TRP A 50 0.78 -13.02 -3.87
CA TRP A 50 0.63 -11.62 -3.51
C TRP A 50 -0.78 -11.29 -2.97
N HIS A 51 -1.84 -11.73 -3.64
CA HIS A 51 -3.22 -11.61 -3.14
C HIS A 51 -3.39 -12.25 -1.76
N ASP A 52 -2.75 -13.40 -1.52
CA ASP A 52 -2.79 -14.07 -0.21
C ASP A 52 -2.05 -13.30 0.91
N ARG A 53 -1.15 -12.35 0.60
CA ARG A 53 -0.47 -11.50 1.61
C ARG A 53 -1.39 -10.45 2.22
N ARG A 54 -2.31 -9.89 1.43
CA ARG A 54 -3.36 -8.91 1.82
C ARG A 54 -2.88 -7.55 2.34
N GLN A 55 -1.89 -7.52 3.23
CA GLN A 55 -1.31 -6.30 3.78
C GLN A 55 0.17 -6.47 4.14
N TYR A 56 0.95 -5.41 3.96
CA TYR A 56 2.38 -5.35 4.24
C TYR A 56 2.80 -3.89 4.44
N GLY A 57 4.01 -3.66 4.96
CA GLY A 57 4.50 -2.32 5.28
C GLY A 57 5.48 -1.78 4.24
N PHE A 58 5.47 -0.47 4.04
CA PHE A 58 6.55 0.25 3.39
C PHE A 58 7.49 0.80 4.47
N ILE A 59 8.79 0.89 4.19
CA ILE A 59 9.79 1.55 5.03
C ILE A 59 10.47 2.63 4.19
N HIS A 60 9.95 3.86 4.26
CA HIS A 60 10.64 5.05 3.76
C HIS A 60 11.73 5.47 4.75
N PHE A 61 12.97 5.20 4.38
CA PHE A 61 14.16 5.55 5.14
C PHE A 61 15.29 5.88 4.16
N SER A 62 15.93 7.04 4.33
CA SER A 62 17.04 7.53 3.51
C SER A 62 17.72 8.68 4.24
N ILE A 63 18.68 9.33 3.60
CA ILE A 63 19.26 10.61 4.04
C ILE A 63 18.19 11.70 4.29
N ASN A 64 17.03 11.59 3.64
CA ASN A 64 15.87 12.47 3.81
C ASN A 64 15.34 12.55 5.26
N THR A 65 15.36 11.44 6.01
CA THR A 65 15.03 11.40 7.45
C THR A 65 15.93 12.33 8.28
N PHE A 66 17.17 12.55 7.83
CA PHE A 66 18.18 13.39 8.50
C PHE A 66 18.18 14.82 7.97
N THR A 67 17.64 15.08 6.77
CA THR A 67 17.51 16.43 6.19
C THR A 67 16.11 17.05 6.31
N ASP A 68 15.16 16.32 6.90
CA ASP A 68 13.78 16.75 7.17
C ASP A 68 12.96 17.05 5.90
N LYS A 69 13.25 16.31 4.82
CA LYS A 69 12.59 16.42 3.51
C LYS A 69 11.75 15.18 3.21
N GLU A 70 10.68 15.33 2.44
CA GLU A 70 10.06 14.22 1.71
C GLU A 70 10.95 13.80 0.52
N TRP A 71 11.32 14.78 -0.32
CA TRP A 71 12.15 14.58 -1.51
C TRP A 71 13.48 15.32 -1.40
N GLY A 72 14.56 14.61 -1.07
CA GLY A 72 15.94 15.12 -1.17
C GLY A 72 16.31 15.52 -2.61
N TYR A 73 17.25 16.45 -2.76
CA TYR A 73 17.62 17.07 -4.05
C TYR A 73 18.77 16.35 -4.77
N GLY A 74 19.42 15.40 -4.09
CA GLY A 74 20.57 14.64 -4.59
C GLY A 74 21.92 15.31 -4.32
N ASP A 75 21.94 16.40 -3.54
CA ASP A 75 23.14 17.12 -3.10
C ASP A 75 23.44 16.97 -1.60
N GLU A 76 22.67 16.15 -0.90
CA GLU A 76 22.85 15.84 0.51
C GLU A 76 24.19 15.12 0.78
N ASP A 77 24.98 15.58 1.77
CA ASP A 77 26.26 14.95 2.14
C ASP A 77 26.00 13.58 2.80
N PRO A 78 26.51 12.45 2.28
CA PRO A 78 26.40 11.11 2.87
C PRO A 78 26.69 11.04 4.38
N LYS A 79 27.49 11.97 4.92
CA LYS A 79 27.76 12.07 6.36
C LYS A 79 26.54 12.38 7.24
N LEU A 80 25.45 12.88 6.67
CA LEU A 80 24.21 13.18 7.39
C LEU A 80 23.44 11.91 7.79
N PHE A 81 23.69 10.78 7.12
CA PHE A 81 23.05 9.51 7.44
C PHE A 81 23.78 8.80 8.60
N ASP A 82 23.30 9.01 9.83
CA ASP A 82 23.86 8.38 11.04
C ASP A 82 22.77 7.96 12.04
N PRO A 83 21.98 6.90 11.76
CA PRO A 83 21.00 6.40 12.72
C PRO A 83 21.68 5.86 13.97
N THR A 84 21.38 6.49 15.11
CA THR A 84 22.10 6.29 16.38
C THR A 84 21.83 4.96 17.08
N ASP A 85 20.74 4.27 16.74
CA ASP A 85 20.22 3.07 17.41
C ASP A 85 19.36 2.24 16.42
N PHE A 86 19.88 2.00 15.20
CA PHE A 86 19.13 1.29 14.15
C PHE A 86 18.82 -0.15 14.57
N ASP A 87 17.53 -0.47 14.68
CA ASP A 87 17.04 -1.78 15.13
C ASP A 87 16.03 -2.37 14.13
N PRO A 88 16.50 -3.22 13.20
CA PRO A 88 15.63 -3.81 12.19
C PRO A 88 14.69 -4.88 12.77
N ASP A 89 15.00 -5.47 13.93
CA ASP A 89 14.11 -6.41 14.60
C ASP A 89 12.96 -5.67 15.29
N GLN A 90 13.16 -4.44 15.79
CA GLN A 90 12.09 -3.56 16.26
C GLN A 90 11.18 -3.08 15.13
N ILE A 91 11.74 -2.75 13.95
CA ILE A 91 10.94 -2.41 12.76
C ILE A 91 10.03 -3.60 12.37
N VAL A 92 10.59 -4.81 12.34
CA VAL A 92 9.85 -6.05 12.06
C VAL A 92 8.83 -6.37 13.17
N ALA A 93 9.14 -6.11 14.44
CA ALA A 93 8.20 -6.27 15.55
C ALA A 93 7.02 -5.28 15.47
N ALA A 94 7.27 -4.02 15.10
CA ALA A 94 6.23 -3.02 14.88
C ALA A 94 5.30 -3.41 13.72
N ALA A 95 5.87 -3.85 12.60
CA ALA A 95 5.11 -4.34 11.45
C ALA A 95 4.19 -5.53 11.84
N LYS A 96 4.73 -6.51 12.57
CA LYS A 96 3.96 -7.65 13.08
C LYS A 96 2.93 -7.27 14.13
N ALA A 97 3.19 -6.25 14.96
CA ALA A 97 2.20 -5.75 15.92
C ALA A 97 0.91 -5.28 15.22
N GLY A 98 1.05 -4.68 14.03
CA GLY A 98 -0.02 -4.31 13.10
C GLY A 98 -0.42 -5.36 12.06
N GLU A 99 -0.08 -6.66 12.25
CA GLU A 99 -0.43 -7.77 11.35
C GLU A 99 0.10 -7.67 9.89
N LEU A 100 1.15 -6.87 9.65
CA LEU A 100 1.73 -6.70 8.31
C LEU A 100 2.60 -7.91 7.93
N THR A 101 2.36 -8.49 6.75
CA THR A 101 2.94 -9.79 6.33
C THR A 101 4.31 -9.69 5.65
N GLY A 102 4.82 -8.47 5.45
CA GLY A 102 6.10 -8.20 4.81
C GLY A 102 6.49 -6.73 4.93
N LEU A 103 7.72 -6.41 4.50
CA LEU A 103 8.23 -5.04 4.42
C LEU A 103 8.90 -4.77 3.06
N ILE A 104 8.57 -3.65 2.43
CA ILE A 104 9.26 -3.09 1.26
C ILE A 104 10.13 -1.92 1.73
N LEU A 105 11.43 -1.95 1.46
CA LEU A 105 12.38 -0.88 1.87
C LEU A 105 12.75 0.04 0.70
N THR A 106 12.81 1.35 0.94
CA THR A 106 13.39 2.33 -0.01
C THR A 106 14.91 2.18 -0.09
N ALA A 107 15.40 1.15 -0.78
CA ALA A 107 16.83 0.86 -0.92
C ALA A 107 17.60 2.02 -1.59
N LYS A 108 16.94 2.74 -2.50
CA LYS A 108 17.32 4.06 -3.02
C LYS A 108 16.06 4.87 -3.26
N HIS A 109 15.99 6.10 -2.76
CA HIS A 109 14.89 7.05 -3.01
C HIS A 109 15.27 8.09 -4.10
N HIS A 110 14.40 9.05 -4.44
CA HIS A 110 14.60 10.03 -5.53
C HIS A 110 15.92 10.81 -5.41
N ASP A 111 16.36 11.10 -4.19
CA ASP A 111 17.67 11.68 -3.84
C ASP A 111 18.85 10.89 -4.43
N GLY A 112 18.69 9.59 -4.65
CA GLY A 112 19.73 8.71 -5.19
C GLY A 112 20.61 8.05 -4.12
N PHE A 113 20.41 8.34 -2.83
CA PHE A 113 21.23 7.78 -1.76
C PHE A 113 20.96 6.29 -1.58
N CYS A 114 22.01 5.46 -1.73
CA CYS A 114 21.86 4.01 -1.70
C CYS A 114 22.14 3.43 -0.29
N LEU A 115 21.14 2.78 0.29
CA LEU A 115 21.16 2.20 1.64
C LEU A 115 22.04 0.95 1.81
N TRP A 116 22.61 0.42 0.73
CA TRP A 116 23.49 -0.75 0.74
C TRP A 116 24.88 -0.37 0.21
N PRO A 117 25.95 -1.10 0.60
CA PRO A 117 27.29 -0.86 0.11
C PRO A 117 27.41 -1.36 -1.34
N THR A 118 26.97 -0.51 -2.27
CA THR A 118 27.17 -0.65 -3.71
C THR A 118 28.54 -0.11 -4.12
N MET A 119 29.16 -0.72 -5.13
CA MET A 119 30.37 -0.17 -5.78
C MET A 119 30.05 0.68 -7.02
N LEU A 120 28.77 0.94 -7.30
CA LEU A 120 28.31 1.64 -8.50
C LEU A 120 28.22 3.17 -8.33
N THR A 121 28.19 3.67 -7.09
CA THR A 121 28.20 5.10 -6.75
C THR A 121 28.85 5.35 -5.39
N GLU A 122 29.43 6.54 -5.21
CA GLU A 122 29.92 7.03 -3.91
C GLU A 122 28.82 7.73 -3.09
N HIS A 123 27.66 8.03 -3.68
CA HIS A 123 26.49 8.53 -2.95
C HIS A 123 25.71 7.35 -2.34
N CYS A 124 26.36 6.65 -1.42
CA CYS A 124 25.84 5.47 -0.73
C CYS A 124 26.36 5.37 0.71
N ILE A 125 25.79 4.43 1.47
CA ILE A 125 26.08 4.17 2.89
C ILE A 125 27.57 3.94 3.21
N ARG A 126 28.41 3.53 2.23
CA ARG A 126 29.87 3.40 2.42
C ARG A 126 30.55 4.69 2.86
N ASN A 127 30.02 5.84 2.46
CA ASN A 127 30.57 7.15 2.77
C ASN A 127 29.79 7.88 3.89
N SER A 128 28.92 7.14 4.59
CA SER A 128 28.25 7.60 5.81
C SER A 128 29.01 7.16 7.07
N PRO A 129 28.90 7.89 8.20
CA PRO A 129 29.46 7.47 9.49
C PRO A 129 28.84 6.17 10.03
N TYR A 130 27.63 5.81 9.59
CA TYR A 130 26.91 4.64 10.08
C TYR A 130 27.76 3.36 9.99
N LYS A 131 28.04 2.77 11.17
CA LYS A 131 28.94 1.61 11.35
C LYS A 131 30.29 1.79 10.65
N GLN A 132 30.84 3.01 10.63
CA GLN A 132 32.11 3.38 10.00
C GLN A 132 32.16 3.07 8.50
N GLY A 133 31.06 3.34 7.77
CA GLY A 133 30.94 3.04 6.34
C GLY A 133 30.79 1.55 5.99
N LYS A 134 30.50 0.70 6.98
CA LYS A 134 30.39 -0.77 6.83
C LYS A 134 28.96 -1.29 7.05
N GLY A 135 27.98 -0.41 7.24
CA GLY A 135 26.57 -0.79 7.39
C GLY A 135 25.92 -1.22 6.07
N ASP A 136 24.84 -1.99 6.17
CA ASP A 136 24.03 -2.42 5.03
C ASP A 136 22.57 -2.53 5.49
N ILE A 137 21.82 -1.42 5.42
CA ILE A 137 20.44 -1.35 5.95
C ILE A 137 19.51 -2.32 5.19
N VAL A 138 19.78 -2.54 3.89
CA VAL A 138 19.04 -3.52 3.07
C VAL A 138 19.31 -4.94 3.56
N GLY A 139 20.58 -5.31 3.75
CA GLY A 139 20.96 -6.63 4.27
C GLY A 139 20.51 -6.88 5.72
N GLU A 140 20.57 -5.85 6.57
CA GLU A 140 20.16 -5.94 7.97
C GLU A 140 18.63 -6.11 8.13
N LEU A 141 17.83 -5.33 7.38
CA LEU A 141 16.37 -5.46 7.40
C LEU A 141 15.90 -6.75 6.71
N ALA A 142 16.49 -7.14 5.57
CA ALA A 142 16.21 -8.43 4.94
C ALA A 142 16.48 -9.61 5.88
N ALA A 143 17.57 -9.54 6.66
CA ALA A 143 17.89 -10.55 7.66
C ALA A 143 16.90 -10.53 8.84
N ALA A 144 16.39 -9.37 9.26
CA ALA A 144 15.37 -9.25 10.30
C ALA A 144 14.00 -9.76 9.83
N CYS A 145 13.55 -9.43 8.62
CA CYS A 145 12.31 -9.98 8.05
C CYS A 145 12.35 -11.52 8.03
N ARG A 146 13.48 -12.10 7.62
CA ARG A 146 13.72 -13.55 7.65
C ARG A 146 13.72 -14.14 9.07
N ARG A 147 14.23 -13.43 10.09
CA ARG A 147 14.13 -13.84 11.52
C ARG A 147 12.68 -13.76 12.02
N GLY A 148 11.97 -12.69 11.67
CA GLY A 148 10.60 -12.44 12.09
C GLY A 148 9.55 -13.30 11.38
N GLY A 149 9.90 -13.96 10.27
CA GLY A 149 8.98 -14.77 9.47
C GLY A 149 8.04 -13.95 8.58
N ILE A 150 8.47 -12.76 8.15
CA ILE A 150 7.71 -11.91 7.22
C ILE A 150 8.47 -11.73 5.89
N ASN A 151 7.75 -11.40 4.82
CA ASN A 151 8.32 -11.21 3.49
C ASN A 151 9.23 -9.95 3.44
N PHE A 152 10.20 -9.91 2.51
CA PHE A 152 11.02 -8.71 2.24
C PHE A 152 10.95 -8.33 0.76
N GLY A 153 10.88 -7.03 0.47
CA GLY A 153 10.85 -6.46 -0.87
C GLY A 153 11.65 -5.16 -0.92
N VAL A 154 11.89 -4.64 -2.13
CA VAL A 154 12.68 -3.41 -2.31
C VAL A 154 12.01 -2.44 -3.26
N TYR A 155 11.98 -1.17 -2.86
CA TYR A 155 11.78 -0.05 -3.75
C TYR A 155 13.16 0.44 -4.22
N LEU A 156 13.30 0.64 -5.53
CA LEU A 156 14.48 1.30 -6.13
C LEU A 156 13.97 2.43 -7.02
N SER A 157 14.21 3.67 -6.63
CA SER A 157 13.67 4.81 -7.38
C SER A 157 14.23 4.88 -8.81
N PRO A 158 13.36 4.90 -9.85
CA PRO A 158 13.78 5.05 -11.23
C PRO A 158 14.35 6.45 -11.49
N TRP A 159 13.74 7.48 -10.90
CA TRP A 159 14.26 8.84 -10.83
C TRP A 159 15.43 8.92 -9.84
N ASP A 160 16.54 9.56 -10.24
CA ASP A 160 17.75 9.69 -9.44
C ASP A 160 18.32 11.09 -9.62
N ARG A 161 18.10 11.94 -8.61
CA ARG A 161 18.48 13.35 -8.61
C ARG A 161 19.96 13.56 -8.32
N ASN A 162 20.70 12.55 -7.86
CA ASN A 162 22.15 12.63 -7.69
C ASN A 162 22.91 12.38 -9.00
N ARG A 163 22.51 11.38 -9.79
CA ARG A 163 23.30 10.89 -10.93
C ARG A 163 23.46 11.90 -12.06
N ALA A 164 24.72 12.24 -12.34
CA ALA A 164 25.14 13.13 -13.43
C ALA A 164 24.61 12.73 -14.82
N ASP A 165 24.38 11.44 -15.06
CA ASP A 165 23.98 10.86 -16.32
C ASP A 165 22.50 10.42 -16.38
N TYR A 166 21.69 10.76 -15.36
CA TYR A 166 20.25 10.54 -15.39
C TYR A 166 19.59 11.16 -16.64
N GLY A 167 18.68 10.44 -17.30
CA GLY A 167 18.13 10.84 -18.60
C GLY A 167 18.98 10.43 -19.81
N THR A 168 20.16 9.83 -19.61
CA THR A 168 20.99 9.26 -20.69
C THR A 168 21.04 7.72 -20.62
N PRO A 169 21.43 6.99 -21.69
CA PRO A 169 21.45 5.53 -21.70
C PRO A 169 22.40 4.88 -20.68
N SER A 170 23.47 5.55 -20.24
CA SER A 170 24.41 4.95 -19.27
C SER A 170 23.79 4.76 -17.88
N TYR A 171 22.87 5.65 -17.48
CA TYR A 171 22.11 5.49 -16.24
C TYR A 171 21.23 4.23 -16.26
N ILE A 172 20.70 3.82 -17.42
CA ILE A 172 19.93 2.57 -17.54
C ILE A 172 20.82 1.33 -17.28
N THR A 173 22.08 1.36 -17.71
CA THR A 173 23.06 0.31 -17.39
C THR A 173 23.38 0.29 -15.89
N TYR A 174 23.60 1.46 -15.28
CA TYR A 174 23.78 1.62 -13.83
C TYR A 174 22.56 1.09 -13.04
N TYR A 175 21.35 1.48 -13.42
CA TYR A 175 20.10 1.09 -12.78
C TYR A 175 19.87 -0.43 -12.84
N ARG A 176 20.16 -1.07 -13.98
CA ARG A 176 20.13 -2.54 -14.12
C ARG A 176 21.18 -3.23 -13.25
N ALA A 177 22.36 -2.65 -13.08
CA ALA A 177 23.37 -3.17 -12.17
C ALA A 177 22.91 -3.05 -10.70
N GLN A 178 22.27 -1.93 -10.30
CA GLN A 178 21.66 -1.78 -8.97
C GLN A 178 20.56 -2.82 -8.72
N LEU A 179 19.66 -3.04 -9.68
CA LEU A 179 18.65 -4.10 -9.59
C LEU A 179 19.27 -5.49 -9.51
N THR A 180 20.36 -5.74 -10.24
CA THR A 180 21.07 -7.02 -10.18
C THR A 180 21.70 -7.25 -8.82
N GLU A 181 22.30 -6.23 -8.19
CA GLU A 181 22.77 -6.31 -6.80
C GLU A 181 21.61 -6.63 -5.84
N LEU A 182 20.51 -5.87 -5.89
CA LEU A 182 19.37 -6.04 -4.99
C LEU A 182 18.71 -7.41 -5.15
N CYS A 183 18.49 -7.85 -6.38
CA CYS A 183 17.83 -9.12 -6.71
C CYS A 183 18.72 -10.36 -6.55
N THR A 184 20.00 -10.23 -6.14
CA THR A 184 20.91 -11.37 -5.93
C THR A 184 21.56 -11.42 -4.55
N ARG A 185 21.76 -10.28 -3.86
CA ARG A 185 22.48 -10.22 -2.58
C ARG A 185 21.61 -10.50 -1.34
N TYR A 186 20.31 -10.22 -1.39
CA TYR A 186 19.47 -10.15 -0.17
C TYR A 186 18.48 -11.31 0.04
N GLY A 187 18.53 -12.33 -0.83
CA GLY A 187 17.67 -13.52 -0.77
C GLY A 187 16.43 -13.38 -1.65
N ASN A 188 15.34 -14.03 -1.27
CA ASN A 188 14.09 -13.99 -2.04
C ASN A 188 13.34 -12.69 -1.76
N LEU A 189 13.02 -11.95 -2.82
CA LEU A 189 12.16 -10.78 -2.77
C LEU A 189 10.71 -11.20 -3.03
N PHE A 190 9.74 -10.58 -2.35
CA PHE A 190 8.32 -10.75 -2.68
C PHE A 190 7.82 -9.73 -3.69
N GLU A 191 8.49 -8.58 -3.76
CA GLU A 191 8.11 -7.46 -4.61
C GLU A 191 9.30 -6.55 -4.91
N VAL A 192 9.30 -5.96 -6.10
CA VAL A 192 10.18 -4.88 -6.52
C VAL A 192 9.33 -3.69 -6.98
N TRP A 193 9.49 -2.55 -6.32
CA TRP A 193 8.66 -1.36 -6.51
C TRP A 193 9.35 -0.34 -7.41
N PHE A 194 8.67 0.08 -8.49
CA PHE A 194 9.15 1.08 -9.43
C PHE A 194 8.27 2.33 -9.39
N ASP A 195 8.85 3.45 -8.99
CA ASP A 195 8.11 4.70 -8.84
C ASP A 195 7.84 5.41 -10.17
N GLY A 196 6.59 5.87 -10.36
CA GLY A 196 6.20 6.75 -11.45
C GLY A 196 6.53 8.23 -11.21
N ALA A 197 6.80 8.64 -9.96
CA ALA A 197 7.04 10.02 -9.59
C ALA A 197 8.35 10.57 -10.17
N ASN A 198 8.26 11.75 -10.81
CA ASN A 198 9.39 12.43 -11.43
C ASN A 198 9.14 13.95 -11.50
N GLY A 199 9.80 14.72 -10.63
CA GLY A 199 9.76 16.19 -10.63
C GLY A 199 10.66 16.83 -11.70
N GLY A 200 11.55 16.06 -12.33
CA GLY A 200 12.46 16.50 -13.39
C GLY A 200 13.66 17.32 -12.92
N ASP A 201 13.56 18.12 -11.86
CA ASP A 201 14.67 18.93 -11.32
C ASP A 201 15.58 18.14 -10.35
N GLY A 202 16.89 18.41 -10.35
CA GLY A 202 17.80 17.71 -9.43
C GLY A 202 19.24 18.18 -9.52
N TYR A 203 20.05 17.77 -8.53
CA TYR A 203 21.48 18.08 -8.48
C TYR A 203 22.25 17.60 -9.71
N TYR A 204 21.96 16.37 -10.17
CA TYR A 204 22.54 15.70 -11.34
C TYR A 204 24.05 15.94 -11.48
N GLY A 205 24.83 15.51 -10.48
CA GLY A 205 26.28 15.64 -10.46
C GLY A 205 26.82 17.07 -10.38
N GLY A 206 25.98 18.05 -10.03
CA GLY A 206 26.33 19.48 -9.96
C GLY A 206 25.70 20.34 -11.05
N ALA A 207 24.99 19.76 -12.03
CA ALA A 207 24.32 20.50 -13.09
C ALA A 207 23.15 21.38 -12.58
N ARG A 208 22.44 20.95 -11.52
CA ARG A 208 21.31 21.68 -10.89
C ARG A 208 20.26 22.17 -11.89
N GLU A 209 19.80 21.25 -12.73
CA GLU A 209 18.94 21.53 -13.90
C GLU A 209 17.63 20.73 -13.87
N THR A 210 16.72 21.01 -14.81
CA THR A 210 15.50 20.22 -15.04
C THR A 210 15.65 19.34 -16.28
N ARG A 211 15.54 18.03 -16.09
CA ARG A 211 15.58 17.02 -17.16
C ARG A 211 14.16 16.53 -17.47
N LYS A 212 13.94 16.13 -18.72
CA LYS A 212 12.69 15.50 -19.19
C LYS A 212 13.05 14.24 -19.97
N ILE A 213 12.26 13.18 -19.78
CA ILE A 213 12.42 11.89 -20.43
C ILE A 213 11.08 11.43 -21.02
N ASP A 214 11.12 10.70 -22.14
CA ASP A 214 10.05 9.77 -22.48
C ASP A 214 10.27 8.52 -21.62
N ALA A 215 9.51 8.37 -20.54
CA ALA A 215 9.70 7.28 -19.59
C ALA A 215 9.49 5.88 -20.21
N VAL A 216 8.67 5.75 -21.26
CA VAL A 216 8.39 4.47 -21.91
C VAL A 216 9.60 4.03 -22.74
N GLN A 217 10.12 4.92 -23.58
CA GLN A 217 11.32 4.66 -24.38
C GLN A 217 12.58 4.58 -23.53
N TYR A 218 12.71 5.45 -22.52
CA TYR A 218 13.94 5.62 -21.74
C TYR A 218 14.27 4.39 -20.88
N TYR A 219 13.31 3.93 -20.06
CA TYR A 219 13.55 2.80 -19.17
C TYR A 219 13.41 1.44 -19.91
N ASN A 220 12.59 1.38 -20.96
CA ASN A 220 12.22 0.14 -21.66
C ASN A 220 11.69 -0.91 -20.65
N TRP A 221 10.59 -0.56 -19.99
CA TRP A 221 10.03 -1.28 -18.84
C TRP A 221 9.86 -2.79 -19.02
N PRO A 222 9.36 -3.34 -20.14
CA PRO A 222 9.26 -4.79 -20.34
C PRO A 222 10.59 -5.53 -20.14
N SER A 223 11.71 -4.89 -20.50
CA SER A 223 13.05 -5.44 -20.33
C SER A 223 13.67 -5.18 -18.95
N ILE A 224 13.07 -4.34 -18.10
CA ILE A 224 13.39 -4.19 -16.67
C ILE A 224 12.59 -5.19 -15.85
N VAL A 225 11.28 -5.28 -16.08
CA VAL A 225 10.40 -6.28 -15.45
C VAL A 225 10.92 -7.69 -15.74
N LYS A 226 11.29 -8.00 -16.99
CA LYS A 226 11.93 -9.28 -17.33
C LYS A 226 13.22 -9.54 -16.54
N LEU A 227 14.08 -8.54 -16.31
CA LEU A 227 15.30 -8.71 -15.53
C LEU A 227 14.98 -9.08 -14.06
N VAL A 228 13.99 -8.44 -13.45
CA VAL A 228 13.50 -8.85 -12.11
C VAL A 228 12.92 -10.26 -12.16
N HIS A 229 12.08 -10.58 -13.15
CA HIS A 229 11.44 -11.89 -13.25
C HIS A 229 12.41 -13.05 -13.50
N ASP A 230 13.52 -12.81 -14.21
CA ASP A 230 14.59 -13.79 -14.45
C ASP A 230 15.44 -14.05 -13.19
N LEU A 231 15.62 -13.04 -12.33
CA LEU A 231 16.41 -13.14 -11.09
C LEU A 231 15.55 -13.56 -9.87
N GLN A 232 14.29 -13.16 -9.85
CA GLN A 232 13.32 -13.30 -8.75
C GLN A 232 11.96 -13.72 -9.33
N PRO A 233 11.79 -14.99 -9.73
CA PRO A 233 10.58 -15.49 -10.40
C PRO A 233 9.34 -15.56 -9.50
N ASP A 234 9.50 -15.34 -8.20
CA ASP A 234 8.41 -15.26 -7.21
C ASP A 234 8.07 -13.82 -6.78
N ALA A 235 8.87 -12.82 -7.19
CA ALA A 235 8.62 -11.42 -6.90
C ALA A 235 7.63 -10.82 -7.90
N CYS A 236 6.62 -10.11 -7.40
CA CYS A 236 5.86 -9.20 -8.24
C CYS A 236 6.67 -7.92 -8.54
N THR A 237 6.30 -7.22 -9.60
CA THR A 237 6.75 -5.86 -9.90
C THR A 237 5.57 -4.90 -9.77
N PHE A 238 5.77 -3.76 -9.12
CA PHE A 238 4.78 -2.68 -9.05
C PHE A 238 5.14 -1.59 -10.07
N ASP A 239 4.19 -1.32 -10.98
CA ASP A 239 4.17 -0.30 -12.04
C ASP A 239 5.39 -0.32 -13.02
N PRO A 240 5.31 0.30 -14.20
CA PRO A 240 4.12 0.73 -14.95
C PRO A 240 3.58 -0.41 -15.83
N LEU A 241 2.96 -0.10 -16.97
CA LEU A 241 2.41 -1.07 -17.91
C LEU A 241 3.42 -2.19 -18.24
N GLY A 242 3.01 -3.43 -18.00
CA GLY A 242 3.83 -4.64 -18.14
C GLY A 242 4.36 -5.20 -16.82
N ALA A 243 4.20 -4.48 -15.70
CA ALA A 243 4.42 -4.97 -14.35
C ALA A 243 3.26 -5.84 -13.84
N ASP A 244 3.43 -6.47 -12.67
CA ASP A 244 2.45 -7.39 -12.08
C ASP A 244 1.35 -6.68 -11.26
N ILE A 245 1.61 -5.47 -10.76
CA ILE A 245 0.74 -4.69 -9.85
C ILE A 245 0.66 -3.26 -10.38
N ARG A 246 -0.49 -2.60 -10.21
CA ARG A 246 -0.71 -1.18 -10.55
C ARG A 246 -0.91 -0.32 -9.30
N TRP A 247 -0.69 0.98 -9.43
CA TRP A 247 -1.13 1.95 -8.43
C TRP A 247 -2.66 2.11 -8.39
N VAL A 248 -3.26 2.24 -7.20
CA VAL A 248 -4.70 2.58 -7.01
C VAL A 248 -5.06 4.03 -7.39
N GLY A 249 -4.09 4.89 -7.71
CA GLY A 249 -4.35 6.25 -8.19
C GLY A 249 -4.58 7.29 -7.09
N ASN A 250 -4.30 6.97 -5.83
CA ASN A 250 -4.25 7.91 -4.70
C ASN A 250 -3.31 7.40 -3.60
N GLU A 251 -2.99 8.26 -2.63
CA GLU A 251 -2.14 7.96 -1.46
C GLU A 251 -2.93 8.03 -0.13
N ASP A 252 -4.27 8.14 -0.20
CA ASP A 252 -5.15 8.31 0.96
C ASP A 252 -5.60 6.98 1.59
N GLY A 253 -5.12 5.83 1.07
CA GLY A 253 -5.43 4.51 1.61
C GLY A 253 -6.82 4.00 1.23
N HIS A 254 -7.28 4.33 0.01
CA HIS A 254 -8.62 4.00 -0.47
C HIS A 254 -8.60 3.39 -1.88
N ALA A 255 -9.29 2.27 -2.06
CA ALA A 255 -9.70 1.75 -3.37
C ALA A 255 -11.20 1.97 -3.57
N ALA A 256 -11.62 2.21 -4.81
CA ALA A 256 -13.03 2.36 -5.15
C ALA A 256 -13.83 1.07 -4.88
N ASP A 257 -15.14 1.21 -4.73
CA ASP A 257 -16.06 0.09 -4.55
C ASP A 257 -16.98 -0.04 -5.78
N PRO A 258 -16.76 -0.99 -6.71
CA PRO A 258 -15.72 -2.02 -6.74
C PRO A 258 -14.37 -1.56 -7.34
N CYS A 259 -13.28 -2.27 -7.00
CA CYS A 259 -11.97 -2.13 -7.62
C CYS A 259 -11.58 -3.42 -8.38
N TRP A 260 -11.78 -3.46 -9.70
CA TRP A 260 -11.48 -4.66 -10.49
C TRP A 260 -9.96 -4.93 -10.58
N PRO A 261 -9.50 -6.19 -10.46
CA PRO A 261 -8.09 -6.55 -10.59
C PRO A 261 -7.61 -6.66 -12.06
N THR A 262 -8.44 -6.24 -13.02
CA THR A 262 -8.19 -6.32 -14.45
C THR A 262 -8.09 -4.95 -15.10
N MET A 263 -7.23 -4.81 -16.11
CA MET A 263 -6.96 -3.56 -16.82
C MET A 263 -6.80 -3.77 -18.33
N PRO A 264 -7.10 -2.77 -19.17
CA PRO A 264 -6.74 -2.77 -20.58
C PRO A 264 -5.20 -2.72 -20.77
N ASN A 265 -4.73 -3.24 -21.90
CA ASN A 265 -3.32 -3.24 -22.30
C ASN A 265 -2.94 -1.88 -22.94
N GLU A 266 -3.07 -0.81 -22.15
CA GLU A 266 -2.87 0.59 -22.57
C GLU A 266 -2.16 1.39 -21.44
N PRO A 267 -1.63 2.60 -21.72
CA PRO A 267 -0.97 3.43 -20.70
C PRO A 267 -1.86 3.69 -19.48
N TYR A 268 -1.24 3.77 -18.31
CA TYR A 268 -1.95 3.97 -17.04
C TYR A 268 -2.81 5.25 -17.04
N ASP A 269 -4.06 5.11 -16.59
CA ASP A 269 -5.01 6.19 -16.35
C ASP A 269 -5.43 6.15 -14.88
N GLN A 270 -5.36 7.30 -14.21
CA GLN A 270 -5.55 7.39 -12.75
C GLN A 270 -6.97 7.04 -12.30
N ALA A 271 -8.00 7.32 -13.12
CA ALA A 271 -9.38 6.98 -12.80
C ALA A 271 -9.61 5.46 -12.90
N LYS A 272 -9.14 4.83 -13.99
CA LYS A 272 -9.12 3.37 -14.15
C LYS A 272 -8.21 2.68 -13.14
N GLY A 273 -7.14 3.33 -12.67
CA GLY A 273 -6.29 2.83 -11.59
C GLY A 273 -7.11 2.50 -10.32
N ASN A 274 -8.00 3.42 -9.94
CA ASN A 274 -8.82 3.31 -8.74
C ASN A 274 -9.98 2.32 -8.88
N THR A 275 -10.68 2.29 -10.02
CA THR A 275 -11.84 1.39 -10.24
C THR A 275 -11.49 0.03 -10.85
N GLY A 276 -10.35 -0.07 -11.54
CA GLY A 276 -10.09 -1.13 -12.52
C GLY A 276 -11.06 -1.10 -13.70
N VAL A 277 -10.92 -2.07 -14.61
CA VAL A 277 -11.83 -2.28 -15.74
C VAL A 277 -12.25 -3.75 -15.80
N ARG A 278 -13.54 -4.03 -15.56
CA ARG A 278 -14.11 -5.39 -15.56
C ARG A 278 -13.86 -6.10 -16.90
N GLY A 279 -13.21 -7.25 -16.85
CA GLY A 279 -13.09 -8.16 -18.01
C GLY A 279 -12.08 -7.73 -19.07
N ALA A 280 -11.22 -6.76 -18.75
CA ALA A 280 -10.13 -6.35 -19.62
C ALA A 280 -8.98 -7.39 -19.67
N GLU A 281 -8.08 -7.20 -20.64
CA GLU A 281 -7.06 -8.17 -21.09
C GLU A 281 -6.03 -8.57 -20.02
N LEU A 282 -5.55 -7.61 -19.24
CA LEU A 282 -4.49 -7.84 -18.26
C LEU A 282 -5.07 -8.12 -16.88
N TRP A 283 -4.53 -9.12 -16.19
CA TRP A 283 -4.67 -9.21 -14.73
C TRP A 283 -3.57 -8.34 -14.10
N TRP A 284 -3.95 -7.14 -13.66
CA TRP A 284 -3.05 -6.10 -13.18
C TRP A 284 -3.72 -5.43 -11.96
N PRO A 285 -3.73 -6.10 -10.79
CA PRO A 285 -4.45 -5.68 -9.59
C PRO A 285 -3.86 -4.41 -8.97
N ALA A 286 -4.71 -3.62 -8.30
CA ALA A 286 -4.29 -2.43 -7.59
C ALA A 286 -3.72 -2.76 -6.20
N GLU A 287 -2.62 -2.09 -5.86
CA GLU A 287 -2.17 -1.90 -4.49
C GLU A 287 -2.65 -0.54 -3.96
N THR A 288 -3.11 -0.54 -2.71
CA THR A 288 -3.55 0.67 -2.01
C THR A 288 -2.49 1.11 -0.99
N ASN A 289 -1.60 1.99 -1.43
CA ASN A 289 -0.50 2.55 -0.63
C ASN A 289 -0.93 3.80 0.17
N VAL A 290 -0.43 3.93 1.40
CA VAL A 290 -0.65 5.10 2.28
C VAL A 290 0.38 5.12 3.41
N SER A 291 0.79 6.30 3.88
CA SER A 291 1.62 6.42 5.09
C SER A 291 0.81 6.39 6.39
N ILE A 292 1.39 5.87 7.48
CA ILE A 292 0.80 6.01 8.82
C ILE A 292 0.82 7.48 9.31
N ARG A 293 1.64 8.33 8.68
CA ARG A 293 1.79 9.78 8.95
C ARG A 293 1.22 10.65 7.81
N PRO A 294 1.20 11.98 7.95
CA PRO A 294 0.92 12.91 6.84
C PRO A 294 1.88 12.80 5.65
N GLY A 295 3.19 12.68 5.90
CA GLY A 295 4.24 12.44 4.91
C GLY A 295 4.73 10.99 4.87
N TRP A 296 5.62 10.69 3.92
CA TRP A 296 6.25 9.38 3.73
C TRP A 296 7.49 9.19 4.61
N PHE A 297 8.34 10.20 4.81
CA PHE A 297 9.49 10.13 5.71
C PHE A 297 9.12 10.50 7.15
N TYR A 298 10.05 10.26 8.09
CA TYR A 298 9.83 10.65 9.49
C TYR A 298 10.09 12.14 9.69
N HIS A 299 9.12 12.80 10.33
CA HIS A 299 9.19 14.18 10.78
C HIS A 299 8.59 14.31 12.18
N ALA A 300 9.26 15.01 13.09
CA ALA A 300 8.87 15.07 14.50
C ALA A 300 7.60 15.93 14.75
N ASP A 301 7.34 16.93 13.91
CA ASP A 301 6.08 17.69 13.93
C ASP A 301 4.86 16.86 13.48
N GLU A 302 5.09 15.67 12.91
CA GLU A 302 4.06 14.69 12.57
C GLU A 302 3.80 13.64 13.66
N ASP A 303 4.53 13.64 14.79
CA ASP A 303 4.31 12.69 15.89
C ASP A 303 2.90 12.80 16.47
N ALA A 304 2.36 14.03 16.56
CA ALA A 304 0.97 14.27 16.96
C ALA A 304 -0.06 13.91 15.89
N GLN A 305 0.37 13.68 14.64
CA GLN A 305 -0.45 13.51 13.45
C GLN A 305 -0.49 12.05 12.92
N VAL A 306 0.20 11.12 13.59
CA VAL A 306 0.13 9.68 13.34
C VAL A 306 -1.33 9.22 13.34
N LYS A 307 -1.76 8.57 12.25
CA LYS A 307 -3.14 8.14 12.02
C LYS A 307 -3.65 7.27 13.17
N LEU A 308 -4.87 7.57 13.63
CA LEU A 308 -5.55 6.80 14.68
C LEU A 308 -5.78 5.36 14.21
N SER A 309 -5.69 4.42 15.14
CA SER A 309 -5.92 2.98 14.94
C SER A 309 -7.28 2.69 14.28
N SER A 310 -8.30 3.48 14.61
CA SER A 310 -9.64 3.48 13.99
C SER A 310 -9.62 3.92 12.52
N LYS A 311 -8.80 4.92 12.14
CA LYS A 311 -8.62 5.32 10.74
C LYS A 311 -7.79 4.30 9.94
N ILE A 312 -6.83 3.63 10.58
CA ILE A 312 -6.08 2.51 9.95
C ILE A 312 -7.04 1.35 9.66
N MET A 313 -7.96 1.01 10.58
CA MET A 313 -9.02 0.01 10.34
C MET A 313 -9.96 0.43 9.19
N GLU A 314 -10.35 1.70 9.10
CA GLU A 314 -11.15 2.23 7.99
C GLU A 314 -10.42 2.12 6.64
N MET A 315 -9.11 2.38 6.60
CA MET A 315 -8.29 2.21 5.39
C MET A 315 -8.10 0.74 5.00
N TYR A 316 -7.96 -0.17 5.98
CA TYR A 316 -7.93 -1.62 5.74
C TYR A 316 -9.24 -2.12 5.11
N ASP A 317 -10.40 -1.69 5.62
CA ASP A 317 -11.70 -2.03 5.02
C ASP A 317 -11.86 -1.43 3.62
N ASN A 318 -11.42 -0.19 3.42
CA ASN A 318 -11.44 0.50 2.12
C ASN A 318 -10.40 -0.01 1.09
N SER A 319 -9.61 -1.04 1.43
CA SER A 319 -8.60 -1.63 0.54
C SER A 319 -8.76 -3.15 0.45
N VAL A 320 -8.45 -3.87 1.53
CA VAL A 320 -8.56 -5.34 1.62
C VAL A 320 -10.02 -5.81 1.74
N GLY A 321 -10.95 -4.90 2.08
CA GLY A 321 -12.39 -5.15 1.95
C GLY A 321 -12.96 -4.90 0.54
N HIS A 322 -12.19 -4.23 -0.32
CA HIS A 322 -12.54 -3.93 -1.72
C HIS A 322 -11.75 -4.78 -2.74
N GLY A 323 -10.90 -5.71 -2.29
CA GLY A 323 -10.17 -6.65 -3.14
C GLY A 323 -8.77 -6.21 -3.59
N THR A 324 -8.22 -5.16 -2.97
CA THR A 324 -6.82 -4.70 -3.16
C THR A 324 -5.94 -5.13 -1.97
N THR A 325 -4.63 -4.87 -2.05
CA THR A 325 -3.75 -4.97 -0.87
C THR A 325 -3.63 -3.64 -0.13
N PHE A 326 -3.39 -3.71 1.18
CA PHE A 326 -3.13 -2.55 2.04
C PHE A 326 -1.62 -2.40 2.29
N HIS A 327 -1.00 -1.37 1.71
CA HIS A 327 0.43 -1.11 1.83
C HIS A 327 0.69 0.12 2.71
N LEU A 328 1.00 -0.12 3.99
CA LEU A 328 1.08 0.93 5.02
C LEU A 328 2.53 1.34 5.29
N ASN A 329 2.92 2.57 4.93
CA ASN A 329 4.27 3.07 5.20
C ASN A 329 4.50 3.42 6.68
N LEU A 330 5.61 2.90 7.23
CA LEU A 330 6.09 3.07 8.60
C LEU A 330 7.50 3.68 8.54
N PRO A 331 7.66 5.02 8.65
CA PRO A 331 8.97 5.62 8.55
C PRO A 331 9.77 5.46 9.85
N PRO A 332 11.03 4.96 9.79
CA PRO A 332 11.93 4.99 10.94
C PRO A 332 12.40 6.42 11.21
N ASP A 333 12.50 6.77 12.49
CA ASP A 333 13.00 8.06 12.94
C ASP A 333 14.54 8.19 12.84
N ARG A 334 15.11 9.32 13.29
CA ARG A 334 16.56 9.57 13.26
C ARG A 334 17.39 8.63 14.16
N ARG A 335 16.77 7.83 15.04
CA ARG A 335 17.42 6.71 15.74
C ARG A 335 17.60 5.52 14.79
N GLY A 336 16.73 5.38 13.79
CA GLY A 336 16.62 4.20 12.93
C GLY A 336 15.61 3.17 13.44
N ARG A 337 14.55 3.62 14.12
CA ARG A 337 13.51 2.76 14.74
C ARG A 337 12.13 3.31 14.40
N ILE A 338 11.09 2.46 14.37
CA ILE A 338 9.71 2.96 14.25
C ILE A 338 9.35 3.68 15.55
N HIS A 339 8.93 4.94 15.44
CA HIS A 339 8.65 5.79 16.59
C HIS A 339 7.47 5.26 17.44
N ASP A 340 7.56 5.47 18.76
CA ASP A 340 6.76 4.75 19.76
C ASP A 340 5.25 4.99 19.63
N ARG A 341 4.83 6.16 19.11
CA ARG A 341 3.43 6.49 18.79
C ARG A 341 2.87 5.61 17.68
N ASP A 342 3.67 5.36 16.67
CA ASP A 342 3.37 4.58 15.47
C ASP A 342 3.24 3.11 15.87
N VAL A 343 4.18 2.60 16.69
CA VAL A 343 4.10 1.27 17.33
C VAL A 343 2.81 1.11 18.14
N ALA A 344 2.42 2.12 18.92
CA ALA A 344 1.17 2.08 19.68
C ALA A 344 -0.07 2.03 18.78
N SER A 345 -0.11 2.80 17.69
CA SER A 345 -1.26 2.80 16.75
C SER A 345 -1.37 1.47 16.00
N LEU A 346 -0.25 0.93 15.52
CA LEU A 346 -0.14 -0.41 14.94
C LEU A 346 -0.60 -1.49 15.91
N THR A 347 -0.16 -1.43 17.16
CA THR A 347 -0.55 -2.40 18.19
C THR A 347 -2.06 -2.37 18.47
N ALA A 348 -2.66 -1.18 18.56
CA ALA A 348 -4.10 -1.03 18.75
C ALA A 348 -4.92 -1.51 17.53
N PHE A 349 -4.46 -1.21 16.31
CA PHE A 349 -5.05 -1.71 15.07
C PHE A 349 -4.96 -3.23 14.96
N GLY A 350 -3.75 -3.81 15.08
CA GLY A 350 -3.52 -5.24 14.93
C GLY A 350 -4.19 -6.07 16.04
N ASN A 351 -4.32 -5.54 17.26
CA ASN A 351 -5.10 -6.19 18.32
C ASN A 351 -6.58 -6.32 17.94
N ALA A 352 -7.18 -5.27 17.37
CA ALA A 352 -8.56 -5.30 16.88
C ALA A 352 -8.73 -6.20 15.65
N LEU A 353 -7.75 -6.23 14.76
CA LEU A 353 -7.74 -7.09 13.57
C LEU A 353 -7.69 -8.56 13.96
N ARG A 354 -6.73 -8.93 14.84
CA ARG A 354 -6.62 -10.27 15.44
C ARG A 354 -7.91 -10.66 16.14
N ALA A 355 -8.44 -9.80 17.03
CA ALA A 355 -9.65 -10.11 17.80
C ALA A 355 -10.90 -10.27 16.91
N THR A 356 -11.03 -9.47 15.84
CA THR A 356 -12.12 -9.58 14.86
C THR A 356 -12.08 -10.92 14.12
N PHE A 357 -10.91 -11.35 13.65
CA PHE A 357 -10.78 -12.53 12.78
C PHE A 357 -10.42 -13.83 13.51
N ALA A 358 -10.21 -13.79 14.83
CA ALA A 358 -9.83 -14.98 15.64
C ALA A 358 -10.91 -16.07 15.72
N ASN A 359 -12.20 -15.75 15.53
CA ASN A 359 -13.30 -16.69 15.72
C ASN A 359 -14.31 -16.60 14.56
N ASN A 360 -14.23 -17.54 13.61
CA ASN A 360 -15.18 -17.64 12.51
C ASN A 360 -16.52 -18.22 13.00
N GLN A 361 -17.59 -17.45 12.86
CA GLN A 361 -18.94 -17.83 13.28
C GLN A 361 -19.63 -18.79 12.29
N ALA A 362 -19.04 -19.02 11.12
CA ALA A 362 -19.40 -20.10 10.21
C ALA A 362 -18.75 -21.46 10.58
N ASP A 363 -17.89 -21.52 11.61
CA ASP A 363 -17.29 -22.78 12.06
C ASP A 363 -18.36 -23.72 12.62
N GLY A 364 -18.42 -24.93 12.06
CA GLY A 364 -19.46 -25.92 12.35
C GLY A 364 -20.81 -25.67 11.67
N ALA A 365 -20.91 -24.67 10.78
CA ALA A 365 -22.10 -24.48 9.95
C ALA A 365 -22.18 -25.52 8.83
N VAL A 366 -23.39 -26.01 8.54
CA VAL A 366 -23.63 -26.90 7.40
C VAL A 366 -23.81 -26.05 6.15
N ALA A 367 -22.87 -26.10 5.22
CA ALA A 367 -22.97 -25.41 3.94
C ALA A 367 -23.71 -26.28 2.90
N THR A 368 -24.68 -25.68 2.21
CA THR A 368 -25.39 -26.27 1.08
C THR A 368 -25.43 -25.26 -0.07
N ALA A 369 -25.57 -25.72 -1.32
CA ALA A 369 -25.69 -24.82 -2.48
C ALA A 369 -26.88 -25.20 -3.36
N SER A 370 -27.36 -24.23 -4.14
CA SER A 370 -28.42 -24.46 -5.13
C SER A 370 -27.95 -25.30 -6.33
N ALA A 371 -26.64 -25.38 -6.56
CA ALA A 371 -26.00 -26.26 -7.53
C ALA A 371 -24.51 -26.44 -7.16
N ASP A 372 -23.98 -27.65 -7.33
CA ASP A 372 -22.57 -28.01 -7.15
C ASP A 372 -22.02 -28.64 -8.43
N LEU A 373 -20.77 -28.33 -8.81
CA LEU A 373 -20.00 -29.14 -9.76
C LEU A 373 -19.20 -30.21 -9.00
N SER A 374 -19.09 -31.41 -9.57
CA SER A 374 -18.53 -32.59 -8.88
C SER A 374 -17.14 -32.32 -8.27
N GLY A 375 -16.96 -32.74 -7.01
CA GLY A 375 -15.74 -32.53 -6.22
C GLY A 375 -15.65 -31.17 -5.49
N ASN A 376 -16.28 -30.13 -6.02
CA ASN A 376 -16.15 -28.74 -5.56
C ASN A 376 -17.45 -28.24 -4.91
N SER A 377 -17.89 -28.93 -3.86
CA SER A 377 -19.20 -28.71 -3.23
C SER A 377 -19.21 -27.64 -2.15
N ALA A 378 -20.40 -27.15 -1.81
CA ALA A 378 -20.65 -26.05 -0.87
C ALA A 378 -19.84 -26.09 0.44
N ARG A 379 -19.61 -27.28 1.03
CA ARG A 379 -18.82 -27.48 2.27
C ARG A 379 -17.40 -26.90 2.23
N ASN A 380 -16.85 -26.72 1.03
CA ASN A 380 -15.48 -26.28 0.84
C ASN A 380 -15.29 -24.78 1.19
N VAL A 381 -16.37 -23.98 1.34
CA VAL A 381 -16.26 -22.54 1.66
C VAL A 381 -16.02 -22.23 3.13
N ASN A 382 -16.18 -23.22 4.01
CA ASN A 382 -16.00 -23.10 5.46
C ASN A 382 -15.25 -24.30 6.07
N ASP A 383 -14.44 -25.00 5.28
CA ASP A 383 -13.56 -26.10 5.76
C ASP A 383 -12.22 -25.62 6.33
N GLY A 384 -11.94 -24.31 6.23
CA GLY A 384 -10.72 -23.66 6.72
C GLY A 384 -9.49 -23.84 5.82
N ARG A 385 -9.64 -24.38 4.60
CA ARG A 385 -8.51 -24.69 3.71
C ARG A 385 -8.30 -23.63 2.62
N PRO A 386 -7.05 -23.21 2.35
CA PRO A 386 -6.76 -22.23 1.30
C PRO A 386 -6.74 -22.83 -0.11
N ASP A 387 -6.80 -24.16 -0.25
CA ASP A 387 -6.64 -24.91 -1.51
C ASP A 387 -7.95 -25.56 -2.02
N THR A 388 -9.07 -25.37 -1.32
CA THR A 388 -10.40 -25.85 -1.70
C THR A 388 -11.30 -24.67 -2.09
N PHE A 389 -12.40 -24.97 -2.79
CA PHE A 389 -13.43 -24.00 -3.17
C PHE A 389 -14.74 -24.71 -3.52
N TRP A 390 -15.85 -23.99 -3.44
CA TRP A 390 -17.10 -24.32 -4.10
C TRP A 390 -17.07 -23.83 -5.55
N LEU A 391 -17.65 -24.61 -6.47
CA LEU A 391 -17.83 -24.23 -7.86
C LEU A 391 -19.24 -24.64 -8.33
N ALA A 392 -20.04 -23.67 -8.75
CA ALA A 392 -21.30 -23.93 -9.43
C ALA A 392 -21.07 -24.37 -10.89
N PRO A 393 -22.00 -25.11 -11.51
CA PRO A 393 -21.98 -25.37 -12.95
C PRO A 393 -21.89 -24.08 -13.79
N PRO A 394 -21.18 -24.04 -14.93
CA PRO A 394 -20.89 -22.81 -15.67
C PRO A 394 -22.10 -21.97 -16.07
N GLU A 395 -23.24 -22.60 -16.30
CA GLU A 395 -24.54 -22.00 -16.63
C GLU A 395 -25.32 -21.47 -15.41
N ALA A 396 -24.99 -21.91 -14.20
CA ALA A 396 -25.69 -21.58 -12.94
C ALA A 396 -25.29 -20.19 -12.39
N LYS A 397 -25.41 -19.15 -13.22
CA LYS A 397 -25.00 -17.76 -12.95
C LYS A 397 -25.71 -17.09 -11.77
N ASN A 398 -26.82 -17.65 -11.30
CA ASN A 398 -27.60 -17.18 -10.15
C ASN A 398 -27.45 -18.10 -8.92
N ALA A 399 -26.44 -18.98 -8.90
CA ALA A 399 -26.25 -19.93 -7.81
C ALA A 399 -25.99 -19.24 -6.45
N SER A 400 -26.32 -19.98 -5.38
CA SER A 400 -26.25 -19.49 -4.01
C SER A 400 -25.72 -20.57 -3.06
N ILE A 401 -25.08 -20.13 -1.97
CA ILE A 401 -24.65 -20.97 -0.83
C ILE A 401 -25.47 -20.56 0.39
N ILE A 402 -26.03 -21.52 1.11
CA ILE A 402 -26.65 -21.34 2.43
C ILE A 402 -25.75 -21.97 3.49
N LEU A 403 -25.41 -21.18 4.52
CA LEU A 403 -24.79 -21.64 5.76
C LEU A 403 -25.87 -21.81 6.83
N ASP A 404 -26.12 -23.05 7.24
CA ASP A 404 -26.94 -23.39 8.39
C ASP A 404 -26.08 -23.31 9.67
N LEU A 405 -26.16 -22.17 10.37
CA LEU A 405 -25.31 -21.87 11.52
C LEU A 405 -25.69 -22.67 12.79
N PRO A 406 -24.70 -23.01 13.65
CA PRO A 406 -24.97 -23.42 15.02
C PRO A 406 -25.81 -22.37 15.80
N PRO A 407 -26.61 -22.79 16.80
CA PRO A 407 -27.36 -21.85 17.64
C PRO A 407 -26.46 -20.84 18.35
N GLY A 408 -26.93 -19.59 18.48
CA GLY A 408 -26.23 -18.54 19.24
C GLY A 408 -25.07 -17.86 18.52
N ARG A 409 -24.75 -18.23 17.27
CA ARG A 409 -23.78 -17.49 16.43
C ARG A 409 -24.27 -16.06 16.18
N SER A 410 -23.36 -15.09 16.26
CA SER A 410 -23.65 -13.67 16.04
C SER A 410 -22.49 -12.99 15.31
N PHE A 411 -22.79 -12.25 14.25
CA PHE A 411 -21.79 -11.64 13.37
C PHE A 411 -22.24 -10.27 12.84
N ASP A 412 -21.28 -9.42 12.49
CA ASP A 412 -21.50 -8.15 11.79
C ASP A 412 -20.63 -8.02 10.53
N THR A 413 -19.69 -8.95 10.30
CA THR A 413 -18.68 -8.87 9.26
C THR A 413 -18.74 -10.16 8.46
N VAL A 414 -19.00 -10.07 7.16
CA VAL A 414 -18.89 -11.20 6.22
C VAL A 414 -17.58 -11.08 5.45
N ARG A 415 -16.82 -12.18 5.34
CA ARG A 415 -15.65 -12.28 4.46
C ARG A 415 -15.94 -13.29 3.34
N LEU A 416 -15.68 -12.88 2.11
CA LEU A 416 -15.81 -13.72 0.91
C LEU A 416 -14.52 -13.67 0.09
N GLN A 417 -14.22 -14.74 -0.63
CA GLN A 417 -13.10 -14.80 -1.59
C GLN A 417 -13.51 -15.62 -2.83
N GLU A 418 -13.22 -15.15 -4.04
CA GLU A 418 -13.36 -15.96 -5.26
C GLU A 418 -12.12 -16.84 -5.50
N TRP A 419 -12.32 -17.99 -6.16
CA TRP A 419 -11.22 -18.86 -6.60
C TRP A 419 -10.55 -18.29 -7.86
N LEU A 420 -9.63 -17.36 -7.64
CA LEU A 420 -8.98 -16.55 -8.68
C LEU A 420 -8.32 -17.32 -9.86
N PRO A 421 -7.79 -18.55 -9.72
CA PRO A 421 -7.32 -19.33 -10.87
C PRO A 421 -8.39 -19.62 -11.94
N LEU A 422 -9.68 -19.47 -11.61
CA LEU A 422 -10.80 -19.56 -12.55
C LEU A 422 -11.34 -18.19 -13.02
N GLY A 423 -10.62 -17.11 -12.71
CA GLY A 423 -11.00 -15.72 -13.02
C GLY A 423 -12.09 -15.18 -12.09
N LEU A 424 -12.33 -13.86 -12.12
CA LEU A 424 -13.47 -13.27 -11.40
C LEU A 424 -14.76 -13.50 -12.17
N ARG A 425 -15.80 -13.99 -11.49
CA ARG A 425 -17.06 -14.45 -12.08
C ARG A 425 -18.25 -13.67 -11.57
N VAL A 426 -18.27 -13.38 -10.26
CA VAL A 426 -19.36 -12.68 -9.58
C VAL A 426 -19.23 -11.18 -9.80
N THR A 427 -20.17 -10.60 -10.55
CA THR A 427 -20.23 -9.15 -10.76
C THR A 427 -21.09 -8.45 -9.72
N ARG A 428 -22.10 -9.11 -9.16
CA ARG A 428 -22.93 -8.59 -8.06
C ARG A 428 -23.52 -9.71 -7.21
N PHE A 429 -23.58 -9.52 -5.89
CA PHE A 429 -24.10 -10.50 -4.94
C PHE A 429 -24.88 -9.83 -3.80
N ALA A 430 -25.67 -10.65 -3.11
CA ALA A 430 -26.39 -10.29 -1.91
C ALA A 430 -26.06 -11.25 -0.75
N ILE A 431 -26.10 -10.71 0.47
CA ILE A 431 -26.17 -11.49 1.71
C ILE A 431 -27.62 -11.42 2.20
N ASP A 432 -28.29 -12.57 2.25
CA ASP A 432 -29.61 -12.72 2.84
C ASP A 432 -29.53 -13.51 4.16
N VAL A 433 -30.47 -13.27 5.08
CA VAL A 433 -30.56 -14.01 6.35
C VAL A 433 -31.96 -14.54 6.63
N SER A 434 -32.05 -15.56 7.48
CA SER A 434 -33.29 -16.25 7.87
C SER A 434 -33.17 -16.82 9.28
N ASP A 435 -34.26 -16.77 10.06
CA ASP A 435 -34.35 -17.37 11.40
C ASP A 435 -34.67 -18.88 11.37
N GLY A 436 -34.65 -19.50 10.19
CA GLY A 436 -34.84 -20.93 9.97
C GLY A 436 -35.98 -21.27 9.01
N GLY A 437 -36.99 -20.39 8.88
CA GLY A 437 -38.06 -20.51 7.88
C GLY A 437 -37.65 -19.96 6.50
N ASP A 438 -38.46 -20.20 5.48
CA ASP A 438 -38.10 -19.89 4.07
C ASP A 438 -38.30 -18.42 3.66
N ARG A 439 -38.69 -17.57 4.62
CA ARG A 439 -38.59 -16.13 4.47
C ARG A 439 -37.12 -15.70 4.64
N TRP A 440 -36.63 -14.97 3.65
CA TRP A 440 -35.28 -14.39 3.63
C TRP A 440 -35.37 -12.85 3.66
N THR A 441 -34.39 -12.21 4.27
CA THR A 441 -34.22 -10.75 4.30
C THR A 441 -32.81 -10.39 3.82
N THR A 442 -32.69 -9.58 2.77
CA THR A 442 -31.40 -9.03 2.34
C THR A 442 -30.85 -8.09 3.42
N VAL A 443 -29.62 -8.32 3.89
CA VAL A 443 -28.93 -7.43 4.86
C VAL A 443 -27.78 -6.65 4.23
N ALA A 444 -27.27 -7.10 3.09
CA ALA A 444 -26.32 -6.36 2.25
C ALA A 444 -26.44 -6.78 0.79
N GLU A 445 -26.15 -5.86 -0.13
CA GLU A 445 -25.98 -6.12 -1.56
C GLU A 445 -24.77 -5.31 -2.06
N LYS A 446 -23.90 -5.94 -2.86
CA LYS A 446 -22.59 -5.41 -3.24
C LYS A 446 -22.18 -5.90 -4.63
N ASP A 447 -21.46 -5.06 -5.37
CA ASP A 447 -20.81 -5.44 -6.62
C ASP A 447 -19.44 -6.10 -6.34
N MET A 448 -19.01 -7.05 -7.16
CA MET A 448 -17.76 -7.86 -7.05
C MET A 448 -17.58 -8.65 -5.73
N VAL A 449 -17.19 -9.93 -5.81
CA VAL A 449 -16.57 -10.63 -4.65
C VAL A 449 -15.05 -10.44 -4.69
N GLY A 450 -14.38 -10.83 -5.77
CA GLY A 450 -12.97 -10.53 -5.96
C GLY A 450 -12.00 -11.34 -5.10
N PRO A 451 -10.73 -10.90 -5.00
CA PRO A 451 -9.69 -11.53 -4.17
C PRO A 451 -10.05 -11.65 -2.70
N GLN A 452 -10.59 -10.57 -2.13
CA GLN A 452 -11.24 -10.59 -0.83
C GLN A 452 -12.31 -9.50 -0.78
N ARG A 453 -13.47 -9.85 -0.22
CA ARG A 453 -14.53 -8.90 0.13
C ARG A 453 -14.72 -8.87 1.64
N LEU A 454 -14.87 -7.67 2.20
CA LEU A 454 -15.39 -7.48 3.56
C LEU A 454 -16.70 -6.72 3.47
N VAL A 455 -17.74 -7.27 4.08
CA VAL A 455 -19.06 -6.64 4.17
C VAL A 455 -19.37 -6.41 5.64
N ARG A 456 -19.21 -5.17 6.10
CA ARG A 456 -19.62 -4.72 7.44
C ARG A 456 -21.12 -4.41 7.44
N LEU A 457 -21.83 -4.93 8.42
CA LEU A 457 -23.22 -4.61 8.74
C LEU A 457 -23.26 -3.51 9.81
N PRO A 458 -24.30 -2.66 9.86
CA PRO A 458 -24.38 -1.56 10.85
C PRO A 458 -24.42 -2.02 12.32
N ALA A 459 -24.81 -3.28 12.57
CA ALA A 459 -24.91 -3.90 13.88
C ALA A 459 -24.77 -5.42 13.74
N PRO A 460 -24.37 -6.14 14.82
CA PRO A 460 -24.36 -7.59 14.83
C PRO A 460 -25.77 -8.18 14.76
N ILE A 461 -25.90 -9.28 14.02
CA ILE A 461 -27.13 -10.07 13.87
C ILE A 461 -26.86 -11.53 14.21
N SER A 462 -27.90 -12.24 14.65
CA SER A 462 -27.81 -13.64 15.10
C SER A 462 -28.82 -14.58 14.41
N PRO A 463 -28.86 -14.61 13.06
CA PRO A 463 -29.80 -15.45 12.32
C PRO A 463 -29.43 -16.94 12.41
N ARG A 464 -30.39 -17.83 12.15
CA ARG A 464 -30.13 -19.27 12.07
C ARG A 464 -29.53 -19.68 10.73
N ARG A 465 -29.82 -18.97 9.64
CA ARG A 465 -29.30 -19.24 8.28
C ARG A 465 -28.79 -17.95 7.63
N VAL A 466 -27.68 -18.06 6.91
CA VAL A 466 -27.10 -16.96 6.09
C VAL A 466 -26.92 -17.46 4.66
N ARG A 467 -27.27 -16.67 3.66
CA ARG A 467 -27.15 -17.02 2.24
C ARG A 467 -26.28 -16.01 1.50
N PHE A 468 -25.20 -16.51 0.88
CA PHE A 468 -24.57 -15.82 -0.24
C PHE A 468 -25.41 -16.12 -1.49
N ARG A 469 -25.90 -15.09 -2.17
CA ARG A 469 -26.71 -15.22 -3.39
C ARG A 469 -26.08 -14.39 -4.51
N THR A 470 -25.73 -15.05 -5.61
CA THR A 470 -25.29 -14.36 -6.82
C THR A 470 -26.48 -13.61 -7.43
N VAL A 471 -26.32 -12.31 -7.66
CA VAL A 471 -27.32 -11.44 -8.31
C VAL A 471 -26.98 -11.29 -9.79
N ALA A 472 -25.70 -11.13 -10.10
CA ALA A 472 -25.16 -11.17 -11.45
C ALA A 472 -23.77 -11.84 -11.47
N ALA A 473 -23.54 -12.68 -12.49
CA ALA A 473 -22.24 -13.28 -12.77
C ALA A 473 -22.12 -13.65 -14.24
N ASP A 474 -20.90 -13.64 -14.76
CA ASP A 474 -20.62 -13.94 -16.18
C ASP A 474 -20.46 -15.46 -16.44
N ALA A 475 -20.21 -16.24 -15.38
CA ALA A 475 -20.18 -17.70 -15.36
C ALA A 475 -20.60 -18.20 -13.96
N GLY A 476 -20.89 -19.49 -13.82
CA GLY A 476 -21.14 -20.13 -12.53
C GLY A 476 -20.06 -19.77 -11.50
N PRO A 477 -20.44 -19.23 -10.32
CA PRO A 477 -19.50 -18.71 -9.32
C PRO A 477 -18.53 -19.76 -8.77
N ALA A 478 -17.35 -19.31 -8.37
CA ALA A 478 -16.32 -20.11 -7.73
C ALA A 478 -15.86 -19.42 -6.45
N ILE A 479 -16.29 -19.90 -5.27
CA ILE A 479 -16.06 -19.25 -3.97
C ILE A 479 -15.09 -20.11 -3.14
N ARG A 480 -13.98 -19.51 -2.74
CA ARG A 480 -12.94 -20.12 -1.88
C ARG A 480 -13.34 -20.06 -0.40
N GLU A 481 -13.90 -18.94 0.05
CA GLU A 481 -14.25 -18.71 1.45
C GLU A 481 -15.60 -18.00 1.58
N PHE A 482 -16.40 -18.41 2.56
CA PHE A 482 -17.56 -17.68 3.07
C PHE A 482 -17.55 -17.77 4.60
N ALA A 483 -16.92 -16.79 5.23
CA ALA A 483 -16.68 -16.72 6.67
C ALA A 483 -17.42 -15.53 7.31
N LEU A 484 -17.71 -15.66 8.61
CA LEU A 484 -18.54 -14.74 9.38
C LEU A 484 -17.79 -14.33 10.65
N PHE A 485 -17.75 -13.03 10.97
CA PHE A 485 -16.94 -12.50 12.06
C PHE A 485 -17.70 -11.44 12.87
N ARG A 486 -17.25 -11.23 14.10
CA ARG A 486 -17.74 -10.18 14.99
C ARG A 486 -16.64 -9.12 15.13
N SER A 487 -16.91 -7.93 14.64
CA SER A 487 -15.98 -6.81 14.69
C SER A 487 -15.62 -6.43 16.11
N VAL A 488 -14.35 -6.09 16.29
CA VAL A 488 -13.79 -5.49 17.51
C VAL A 488 -13.20 -4.15 17.11
N ALA A 489 -13.64 -3.06 17.74
CA ALA A 489 -13.08 -1.74 17.51
C ALA A 489 -11.66 -1.65 18.11
N PRO A 490 -10.71 -0.96 17.46
CA PRO A 490 -9.42 -0.67 18.06
C PRO A 490 -9.55 0.31 19.22
N VAL A 491 -8.60 0.21 20.15
CA VAL A 491 -8.52 1.11 21.31
C VAL A 491 -8.06 2.48 20.83
N ASP A 492 -8.80 3.52 21.22
CA ASP A 492 -8.40 4.91 21.01
C ASP A 492 -7.17 5.25 21.85
N LEU A 493 -6.20 5.91 21.22
CA LEU A 493 -4.99 6.39 21.89
C LEU A 493 -5.17 7.84 22.33
N PRO A 494 -4.68 8.25 23.51
CA PRO A 494 -4.73 9.64 23.95
C PRO A 494 -4.03 10.57 22.94
N PRO A 495 -4.43 11.83 22.81
CA PRO A 495 -3.70 12.80 21.98
C PRO A 495 -2.24 12.92 22.42
N LEU A 496 -1.32 13.01 21.45
CA LEU A 496 0.10 13.27 21.70
C LEU A 496 0.39 14.75 21.44
N LYS A 497 1.24 15.37 22.26
CA LYS A 497 1.86 16.66 21.93
C LYS A 497 3.26 16.41 21.37
N VAL A 498 3.65 17.12 20.32
CA VAL A 498 5.04 17.15 19.83
C VAL A 498 5.97 17.65 20.94
N THR A 499 7.03 16.89 21.22
CA THR A 499 8.00 17.17 22.30
C THR A 499 9.42 17.43 21.79
N ASP A 500 9.69 17.26 20.51
CA ASP A 500 11.02 17.49 19.92
C ASP A 500 11.42 18.97 20.03
N ALA A 501 12.62 19.21 20.57
CA ALA A 501 13.14 20.54 20.87
C ALA A 501 13.47 21.40 19.64
N SER A 502 13.57 20.79 18.45
CA SER A 502 13.69 21.53 17.18
C SER A 502 12.37 22.21 16.78
N ILE A 503 11.20 21.68 17.19
CA ILE A 503 9.90 22.23 16.78
C ILE A 503 9.50 23.39 17.69
N VAL A 504 9.02 24.49 17.11
CA VAL A 504 8.55 25.65 17.87
C VAL A 504 7.09 25.43 18.30
N ASP A 505 6.86 25.50 19.61
CA ASP A 505 5.51 25.41 20.18
C ASP A 505 4.65 26.59 19.70
N ARG A 506 3.49 26.27 19.12
CA ARG A 506 2.52 27.24 18.59
C ARG A 506 1.63 27.86 19.68
N ALA A 507 1.74 27.39 20.93
CA ALA A 507 0.99 27.94 22.06
C ALA A 507 1.22 29.45 22.25
N GLY A 508 0.18 30.24 22.00
CA GLY A 508 0.22 31.71 22.13
C GLY A 508 0.57 32.47 20.86
N TRP A 509 0.77 31.79 19.73
CA TRP A 509 0.87 32.42 18.40
C TRP A 509 -0.46 33.09 18.02
N LYS A 510 -0.40 34.12 17.17
CA LYS A 510 -1.57 34.88 16.67
C LYS A 510 -1.37 35.38 15.25
N VAL A 511 -2.40 35.38 14.42
CA VAL A 511 -2.39 36.06 13.12
C VAL A 511 -2.68 37.55 13.30
N THR A 512 -1.64 38.38 13.16
CA THR A 512 -1.76 39.85 13.33
C THR A 512 -2.22 40.57 12.07
N ALA A 513 -2.12 39.93 10.89
CA ALA A 513 -2.67 40.43 9.63
C ALA A 513 -2.91 39.28 8.64
N ALA A 514 -3.97 39.38 7.84
CA ALA A 514 -4.28 38.44 6.76
C ALA A 514 -4.96 39.17 5.60
N SER A 515 -4.74 38.72 4.36
CA SER A 515 -5.41 39.23 3.15
C SER A 515 -6.90 38.86 3.05
N ALA A 516 -7.37 37.91 3.86
CA ALA A 516 -8.78 37.55 3.99
C ALA A 516 -9.12 37.16 5.44
N PRO A 517 -10.39 37.27 5.89
CA PRO A 517 -10.82 36.82 7.21
C PRO A 517 -10.53 35.34 7.49
N GLY A 518 -10.56 34.95 8.76
CA GLY A 518 -10.37 33.54 9.17
C GLY A 518 -8.92 33.05 9.21
N GLY A 519 -7.93 33.96 9.14
CA GLY A 519 -6.50 33.62 9.14
C GLY A 519 -6.04 32.71 10.28
N GLU A 520 -6.64 32.84 11.47
CA GLU A 520 -6.31 32.03 12.65
C GLU A 520 -6.53 30.52 12.46
N ALA A 521 -7.25 30.08 11.42
CA ALA A 521 -7.38 28.66 11.07
C ALA A 521 -6.02 27.97 10.86
N ILE A 522 -4.99 28.71 10.39
CA ILE A 522 -3.63 28.16 10.20
C ILE A 522 -2.90 27.77 11.49
N LEU A 523 -3.50 28.04 12.65
CA LEU A 523 -2.96 27.77 13.99
C LEU A 523 -3.81 26.77 14.80
N ASP A 524 -4.91 26.25 14.25
CA ASP A 524 -5.86 25.40 14.99
C ASP A 524 -5.42 23.93 15.15
N ALA A 525 -4.31 23.55 14.51
CA ALA A 525 -3.74 22.19 14.47
C ALA A 525 -4.66 21.12 13.87
N SER A 526 -5.50 21.49 12.90
CA SER A 526 -6.36 20.60 12.14
C SER A 526 -6.10 20.70 10.62
N PRO A 527 -5.56 19.66 9.97
CA PRO A 527 -5.38 19.63 8.51
C PRO A 527 -6.70 19.44 7.72
N ARG A 528 -7.85 19.53 8.40
CA ARG A 528 -9.21 19.51 7.81
C ARG A 528 -9.79 20.91 7.63
N THR A 529 -9.29 21.87 8.40
CA THR A 529 -9.59 23.30 8.30
C THR A 529 -8.53 23.97 7.42
N ALA A 530 -8.88 25.12 6.86
CA ALA A 530 -7.96 25.90 6.05
C ALA A 530 -8.35 27.37 6.05
N TRP A 531 -7.36 28.25 6.06
CA TRP A 531 -7.55 29.64 5.68
C TRP A 531 -7.50 29.75 4.15
N THR A 532 -8.56 30.32 3.57
CA THR A 532 -8.67 30.57 2.13
C THR A 532 -8.71 32.08 1.87
N SER A 533 -7.88 32.55 0.94
CA SER A 533 -7.80 33.95 0.52
C SER A 533 -7.79 34.04 -1.00
N PRO A 534 -8.38 35.09 -1.62
CA PRO A 534 -8.11 35.45 -3.00
C PRO A 534 -6.60 35.52 -3.27
N ALA A 535 -6.18 35.13 -4.48
CA ALA A 535 -4.79 35.22 -4.92
C ALA A 535 -4.47 36.63 -5.47
N PRO A 536 -3.28 37.20 -5.19
CA PRO A 536 -2.23 36.71 -4.30
C PRO A 536 -2.58 36.91 -2.81
N ALA A 537 -2.19 35.97 -1.95
CA ALA A 537 -2.50 35.99 -0.53
C ALA A 537 -1.31 36.48 0.32
N THR A 538 -1.59 37.10 1.47
CA THR A 538 -0.58 37.52 2.46
C THR A 538 -1.04 37.25 3.90
N LEU A 539 -0.09 36.91 4.77
CA LEU A 539 -0.34 36.55 6.17
C LEU A 539 0.80 37.08 7.05
N THR A 540 0.51 37.46 8.29
CA THR A 540 1.53 37.81 9.29
C THR A 540 1.17 37.20 10.64
N ILE A 541 2.15 36.53 11.26
CA ILE A 541 2.03 35.81 12.53
C ILE A 541 2.96 36.46 13.56
N ASP A 542 2.47 36.66 14.79
CA ASP A 542 3.28 36.90 15.99
C ASP A 542 3.42 35.57 16.75
N MET A 543 4.64 35.07 16.96
CA MET A 543 4.91 33.87 17.76
C MET A 543 4.88 34.13 19.27
N GLY A 544 4.53 35.35 19.70
CA GLY A 544 4.45 35.79 21.10
C GLY A 544 5.80 36.09 21.76
N ARG A 545 6.85 35.36 21.38
CA ARG A 545 8.23 35.54 21.83
C ARG A 545 9.23 35.44 20.68
N SER A 546 10.45 35.93 20.88
CA SER A 546 11.52 35.68 19.91
C SER A 546 12.07 34.26 20.08
N GLU A 547 12.25 33.58 18.97
CA GLU A 547 12.87 32.26 18.82
C GLU A 547 14.07 32.39 17.88
N THR A 548 14.99 31.42 17.91
CA THR A 548 15.94 31.21 16.82
C THR A 548 15.32 30.16 15.90
N LEU A 549 15.09 30.52 14.63
CA LEU A 549 14.47 29.65 13.63
C LEU A 549 15.49 29.23 12.58
N ALA A 550 15.60 27.93 12.30
CA ALA A 550 16.22 27.41 11.09
C ALA A 550 15.26 27.42 9.88
N GLY A 551 13.94 27.42 10.08
CA GLY A 551 12.98 27.46 8.97
C GLY A 551 11.52 27.51 9.40
N PHE A 552 10.64 27.30 8.42
CA PHE A 552 9.19 27.24 8.61
C PHE A 552 8.57 26.02 7.93
N THR A 553 7.37 25.64 8.37
CA THR A 553 6.58 24.56 7.75
C THR A 553 5.24 25.10 7.24
N LEU A 554 4.73 24.51 6.16
CA LEU A 554 3.41 24.80 5.59
C LEU A 554 2.70 23.50 5.24
N THR A 555 1.50 23.31 5.81
CA THR A 555 0.64 22.17 5.48
C THR A 555 -0.41 22.64 4.46
N PRO A 556 -0.44 22.06 3.25
CA PRO A 556 -1.49 22.34 2.28
C PRO A 556 -2.83 21.77 2.74
N THR A 557 -3.95 22.36 2.28
CA THR A 557 -5.27 21.76 2.54
C THR A 557 -5.39 20.39 1.89
N ARG A 558 -5.93 19.41 2.63
CA ARG A 558 -6.31 18.10 2.07
C ARG A 558 -7.70 18.12 1.41
N HIS A 559 -8.45 19.20 1.54
CA HIS A 559 -9.70 19.38 0.80
C HIS A 559 -9.43 19.79 -0.66
N VAL A 560 -10.20 19.25 -1.60
CA VAL A 560 -10.13 19.61 -3.02
C VAL A 560 -11.29 20.55 -3.34
N ASP A 561 -10.99 21.84 -3.42
CA ASP A 561 -11.92 22.90 -3.84
C ASP A 561 -11.57 23.32 -5.28
N PRO A 562 -12.51 23.29 -6.25
CA PRO A 562 -12.24 23.79 -7.60
C PRO A 562 -11.94 25.30 -7.66
N ASN A 563 -12.17 26.06 -6.59
CA ASN A 563 -11.92 27.49 -6.49
C ASN A 563 -10.65 27.85 -5.69
N ALA A 564 -10.04 26.89 -4.98
CA ALA A 564 -8.91 27.16 -4.10
C ALA A 564 -7.86 26.04 -4.10
N ALA A 565 -6.60 26.42 -4.27
CA ALA A 565 -5.48 25.48 -4.31
C ALA A 565 -4.36 25.85 -3.32
N PRO A 566 -3.46 24.92 -2.96
CA PRO A 566 -2.25 25.25 -2.23
C PRO A 566 -1.40 26.32 -2.93
N PRO A 567 -0.57 27.10 -2.22
CA PRO A 567 0.33 28.06 -2.84
C PRO A 567 1.40 27.37 -3.69
N MET A 568 1.64 27.83 -4.92
CA MET A 568 2.77 27.38 -5.75
C MET A 568 4.09 27.98 -5.26
N LYS A 569 4.02 29.23 -4.77
CA LYS A 569 5.17 30.09 -4.47
C LYS A 569 5.02 30.75 -3.12
N TYR A 570 6.14 30.96 -2.45
CA TYR A 570 6.22 31.76 -1.23
C TYR A 570 7.30 32.83 -1.34
N ARG A 571 7.06 33.93 -0.63
CA ARG A 571 8.09 34.78 -0.03
C ARG A 571 7.85 34.79 1.47
N VAL A 572 8.91 34.75 2.25
CA VAL A 572 8.86 34.83 3.71
C VAL A 572 9.83 35.89 4.22
N GLU A 573 9.38 36.70 5.17
CA GLU A 573 10.16 37.71 5.87
C GLU A 573 10.08 37.49 7.38
N THR A 574 11.18 37.76 8.07
CA THR A 574 11.31 37.63 9.53
C THR A 574 11.51 39.00 10.17
N SER A 575 10.92 39.21 11.35
CA SER A 575 11.12 40.41 12.17
C SER A 575 11.14 40.05 13.66
N THR A 576 11.81 40.86 14.48
CA THR A 576 11.78 40.77 15.96
C THR A 576 10.90 41.83 16.62
N ASP A 577 10.52 42.89 15.89
CA ASP A 577 9.88 44.11 16.39
C ASP A 577 8.59 44.51 15.64
N SER A 578 8.18 43.70 14.65
CA SER A 578 7.12 43.91 13.64
C SER A 578 7.27 45.13 12.72
N ARG A 579 8.38 45.88 12.82
CA ARG A 579 8.65 47.12 12.08
C ARG A 579 9.78 46.94 11.07
N THR A 580 10.86 46.30 11.51
CA THR A 580 12.07 46.02 10.75
C THR A 580 11.97 44.60 10.19
N TRP A 581 11.89 44.47 8.86
CA TRP A 581 11.68 43.20 8.18
C TRP A 581 12.89 42.80 7.35
N VAL A 582 13.26 41.52 7.43
CA VAL A 582 14.42 40.94 6.72
C VAL A 582 13.95 39.71 5.94
N SER A 583 14.29 39.63 4.66
CA SER A 583 13.97 38.45 3.82
C SER A 583 14.49 37.16 4.46
N GLY A 584 13.57 36.21 4.69
CA GLY A 584 13.84 34.84 5.09
C GLY A 584 14.18 33.97 3.89
N GLY A 585 13.48 34.19 2.77
CA GLY A 585 13.72 33.53 1.49
C GLY A 585 12.52 33.66 0.54
N GLU A 586 12.69 33.19 -0.68
CA GLU A 586 11.60 32.96 -1.63
C GLU A 586 11.84 31.68 -2.42
N GLY A 587 10.77 31.07 -2.93
CA GLY A 587 10.87 29.81 -3.66
C GLY A 587 9.52 29.26 -4.10
N GLU A 588 9.55 28.04 -4.60
CA GLU A 588 8.39 27.27 -5.04
C GLU A 588 8.15 26.09 -4.07
N PHE A 589 6.92 25.54 -4.07
CA PHE A 589 6.58 24.30 -3.38
C PHE A 589 6.44 23.18 -4.43
N PRO A 590 7.45 22.29 -4.62
CA PRO A 590 7.39 21.27 -5.66
C PRO A 590 6.21 20.32 -5.46
N ASN A 591 5.44 20.06 -6.51
CA ASN A 591 4.34 19.08 -6.56
C ASN A 591 3.20 19.24 -5.52
N ILE A 592 3.15 20.32 -4.73
CA ILE A 592 2.27 20.49 -3.56
C ILE A 592 0.76 20.28 -3.81
N ASN A 593 0.27 20.47 -5.03
CA ASN A 593 -1.13 20.21 -5.36
C ASN A 593 -1.50 18.71 -5.29
N TYR A 594 -0.52 17.84 -5.56
CA TYR A 594 -0.67 16.39 -5.60
C TYR A 594 -0.04 15.75 -4.34
N ALA A 595 1.22 16.08 -4.06
CA ALA A 595 1.92 15.68 -2.84
C ALA A 595 1.53 16.57 -1.64
N ARG A 596 0.34 16.34 -1.07
CA ARG A 596 -0.25 17.16 0.01
C ARG A 596 0.30 16.85 1.43
N ALA A 597 1.60 16.55 1.50
CA ALA A 597 2.36 16.43 2.75
C ALA A 597 2.81 17.81 3.26
N THR A 598 3.20 17.89 4.53
CA THR A 598 3.75 19.10 5.15
C THR A 598 5.07 19.49 4.48
N GLN A 599 5.13 20.72 3.95
CA GLN A 599 6.32 21.24 3.28
C GLN A 599 7.22 21.92 4.30
N ARG A 600 8.52 21.58 4.34
CA ARG A 600 9.50 22.11 5.28
C ARG A 600 10.57 22.91 4.55
N LEU A 601 10.75 24.17 4.94
CA LEU A 601 11.51 25.15 4.19
C LEU A 601 12.55 25.82 5.09
N PRO A 602 13.84 25.44 4.97
CA PRO A 602 14.91 26.06 5.74
C PRO A 602 15.22 27.46 5.24
N PHE A 603 15.48 28.39 6.16
CA PHE A 603 16.14 29.65 5.86
C PHE A 603 17.62 29.40 5.50
N PRO A 604 18.26 30.23 4.65
CA PRO A 604 19.68 30.09 4.30
C PRO A 604 20.66 30.14 5.49
N LYS A 605 20.19 30.62 6.66
CA LYS A 605 20.88 30.54 7.94
C LYS A 605 19.86 30.70 9.07
N ALA A 606 20.04 29.95 10.15
CA ALA A 606 19.25 30.10 11.38
C ALA A 606 19.33 31.54 11.93
N ARG A 607 18.20 32.07 12.39
CA ARG A 607 17.99 33.51 12.63
C ARG A 607 17.01 33.80 13.76
N ALA A 608 17.23 34.89 14.50
CA ALA A 608 16.29 35.36 15.50
C ALA A 608 15.04 35.97 14.83
N ALA A 609 13.85 35.51 15.23
CA ALA A 609 12.57 36.04 14.76
C ALA A 609 11.50 35.94 15.87
N ARG A 610 10.59 36.89 15.91
CA ARG A 610 9.31 36.81 16.65
C ARG A 610 8.11 36.82 15.70
N TYR A 611 8.25 37.50 14.57
CA TYR A 611 7.20 37.65 13.58
C TYR A 611 7.61 36.99 12.26
N LEU A 612 6.64 36.32 11.63
CA LEU A 612 6.74 35.75 10.29
C LEU A 612 5.72 36.44 9.39
N ARG A 613 6.16 37.00 8.26
CA ARG A 613 5.27 37.52 7.21
C ARG A 613 5.44 36.70 5.94
N PHE A 614 4.32 36.20 5.43
CA PHE A 614 4.26 35.41 4.20
C PHE A 614 3.53 36.18 3.11
N ALA A 615 4.02 36.03 1.88
CA ALA A 615 3.27 36.34 0.68
C ALA A 615 3.26 35.11 -0.23
N PHE A 616 2.09 34.77 -0.75
CA PHE A 616 1.86 33.65 -1.65
C PHE A 616 1.41 34.20 -3.01
N PRO A 617 2.33 34.39 -3.99
CA PRO A 617 2.02 35.12 -5.21
C PRO A 617 1.06 34.40 -6.17
N GLN A 618 0.98 33.06 -6.08
CA GLN A 618 0.31 32.24 -7.09
C GLN A 618 -0.16 30.89 -6.48
N PRO A 619 -1.36 30.38 -6.81
CA PRO A 619 -1.80 29.02 -6.50
C PRO A 619 -1.14 27.96 -7.41
N ALA A 620 -1.03 26.72 -6.91
CA ALA A 620 -0.34 25.59 -7.55
C ALA A 620 -1.05 25.04 -8.79
N VAL A 621 -2.35 25.33 -8.95
CA VAL A 621 -3.11 25.16 -10.19
C VAL A 621 -3.93 26.43 -10.45
N PRO A 622 -4.42 26.70 -11.68
CA PRO A 622 -5.23 27.87 -11.98
C PRO A 622 -6.53 27.91 -11.15
N ALA A 623 -6.53 28.75 -10.10
CA ALA A 623 -7.64 28.93 -9.17
C ALA A 623 -7.72 30.41 -8.73
N PRO A 624 -8.90 30.95 -8.40
CA PRO A 624 -9.04 32.33 -7.90
C PRO A 624 -8.52 32.52 -6.46
N ALA A 625 -8.40 31.46 -5.67
CA ALA A 625 -7.96 31.53 -4.27
C ALA A 625 -6.78 30.59 -3.94
N ILE A 626 -6.07 30.93 -2.86
CA ILE A 626 -5.05 30.13 -2.21
C ILE A 626 -5.60 29.62 -0.88
N ALA A 627 -5.41 28.33 -0.59
CA ALA A 627 -5.81 27.69 0.66
C ALA A 627 -4.61 27.05 1.38
N VAL A 628 -4.46 27.34 2.67
CA VAL A 628 -3.41 26.80 3.54
C VAL A 628 -4.07 26.20 4.79
N ALA A 629 -3.72 24.97 5.15
CA ALA A 629 -4.26 24.33 6.35
C ALA A 629 -3.54 24.79 7.61
N GLU A 630 -2.20 24.70 7.64
CA GLU A 630 -1.42 25.05 8.83
C GLU A 630 -0.09 25.71 8.46
N ILE A 631 0.48 26.48 9.41
CA ILE A 631 1.88 26.92 9.40
C ILE A 631 2.53 26.59 10.75
N GLY A 632 3.83 26.26 10.70
CA GLY A 632 4.68 26.03 11.87
C GLY A 632 6.11 26.56 11.66
N ALA A 633 6.98 26.35 12.65
CA ALA A 633 8.39 26.74 12.56
C ALA A 633 9.31 25.79 13.34
N PHE A 634 10.58 25.76 12.95
CA PHE A 634 11.62 24.92 13.57
C PHE A 634 12.94 25.68 13.75
N ARG A 635 13.77 25.21 14.68
CA ARG A 635 14.98 25.87 15.23
C ARG A 635 16.28 25.47 14.57
#